data_AF-A0A7S2SD58-F1
#
_entry.id   AF-A0A7S2SD58-F1
#
_cell.length_a   1.000
_cell.length_b   1.000
_cell.length_c   1.000
_cell.angle_alpha   90.00
_cell.angle_beta   90.00
_cell.angle_gamma   90.00
#
_symmetry.space_group_name_H-M   'P 1'
#
loop_
_entity.id
_entity.type
_entity.pdbx_description
1 polymer ?
#
loop_
_entity_poly.entity_id
_entity_poly.type
_entity_poly.pdbx_seq_one_letter_code
_entity_poly.pdbx_strand_id
1 'polypeptide(L)'
;PVDPKRSTGTLATIRTYEFAFDIDRKKNIDPPSNLGELFVLYSSSWKTSKCCIGLVGSNDMNSTFLQDQKLGNDENSSQFKLWLCVSSNSIEDTGWLAESDLPAKLPNGSIKRQLMYALNIGTVTTPMREYEAMISIDHLKGHLKDAIFCDKLCPKNCKKVAELYQNVTDTVDIKKPSNIPAETWRYLSESLNCFQLSAIEKLMNGKVRENLMLIQGPPGTGKTSTVIGLVSALVNGS
;
A
#
# COMPACT_ATOMS: atom_id res chain seq x y z
N PRO A 1 18.41 -14.49 -13.05
CA PRO A 1 19.16 -15.56 -12.36
C PRO A 1 20.01 -14.97 -11.22
N VAL A 2 19.61 -15.21 -9.97
CA VAL A 2 20.43 -14.89 -8.80
C VAL A 2 20.87 -16.22 -8.22
N ASP A 3 22.16 -16.53 -8.32
CA ASP A 3 22.75 -17.73 -7.73
C ASP A 3 22.85 -17.59 -6.20
N PRO A 4 22.42 -18.60 -5.41
CA PRO A 4 22.65 -18.59 -3.98
C PRO A 4 24.08 -19.05 -3.66
N LYS A 5 24.76 -18.30 -2.80
CA LYS A 5 26.04 -18.67 -2.20
C LYS A 5 25.92 -20.04 -1.50
N ARG A 6 26.84 -20.95 -1.84
CA ARG A 6 26.98 -22.30 -1.27
C ARG A 6 27.17 -22.25 0.26
N SER A 7 26.25 -22.85 0.99
CA SER A 7 26.50 -23.41 2.32
C SER A 7 26.22 -24.92 2.27
N THR A 8 27.19 -25.70 2.75
CA THR A 8 27.17 -27.16 2.76
C THR A 8 26.32 -27.67 3.92
N GLY A 9 25.08 -28.00 3.60
CA GLY A 9 24.11 -28.74 4.39
C GLY A 9 22.95 -29.03 3.45
N THR A 10 22.22 -30.14 3.61
CA THR A 10 21.07 -30.50 2.77
C THR A 10 19.91 -29.53 3.02
N LEU A 11 20.09 -28.27 2.61
CA LEU A 11 19.17 -27.17 2.80
C LEU A 11 18.02 -27.32 1.81
N ALA A 12 16.81 -27.21 2.33
CA ALA A 12 15.60 -27.06 1.52
C ALA A 12 15.84 -25.99 0.45
N THR A 13 15.83 -26.37 -0.83
CA THR A 13 15.98 -25.38 -1.90
C THR A 13 14.60 -24.90 -2.31
N ILE A 14 14.17 -23.80 -1.71
CA ILE A 14 13.02 -23.04 -2.21
C ILE A 14 13.51 -22.20 -3.39
N ARG A 15 12.80 -22.27 -4.51
CA ARG A 15 13.13 -21.56 -5.74
C ARG A 15 11.89 -20.87 -6.29
N THR A 16 12.07 -19.67 -6.83
CA THR A 16 11.01 -18.93 -7.52
C THR A 16 11.11 -19.17 -9.02
N TYR A 17 10.00 -19.51 -9.64
CA TYR A 17 9.88 -19.73 -11.07
C TYR A 17 8.83 -18.80 -11.68
N GLU A 18 9.12 -18.24 -12.85
CA GLU A 18 8.14 -17.51 -13.65
C GLU A 18 7.49 -18.48 -14.66
N PHE A 19 6.16 -18.55 -14.63
CA PHE A 19 5.35 -19.33 -15.55
C PHE A 19 4.50 -18.39 -16.42
N ALA A 20 4.55 -18.60 -17.73
CA ALA A 20 3.66 -17.95 -18.68
C ALA A 20 2.48 -18.86 -19.00
N PHE A 21 1.28 -18.28 -19.03
CA PHE A 21 0.03 -19.00 -19.24
C PHE A 21 -0.70 -18.45 -20.45
N ASP A 22 -1.04 -19.31 -21.39
CA ASP A 22 -1.92 -18.96 -22.51
C ASP A 22 -3.38 -18.95 -22.03
N ILE A 23 -4.07 -17.82 -22.17
CA ILE A 23 -5.48 -17.68 -21.77
C ILE A 23 -6.40 -18.23 -22.85
N ASP A 24 -7.38 -19.04 -22.47
CA ASP A 24 -8.44 -19.48 -23.37
C ASP A 24 -9.43 -18.32 -23.64
N ARG A 25 -9.12 -17.49 -24.65
CA ARG A 25 -9.95 -16.34 -25.05
C ARG A 25 -11.38 -16.72 -25.44
N LYS A 26 -11.66 -17.99 -25.79
CA LYS A 26 -13.03 -18.43 -26.10
C LYS A 26 -13.95 -18.33 -24.88
N LYS A 27 -13.39 -18.18 -23.68
CA LYS A 27 -14.15 -18.04 -22.43
C LYS A 27 -14.40 -16.58 -22.03
N ASN A 28 -13.99 -15.59 -22.81
CA ASN A 28 -14.10 -14.16 -22.49
C ASN A 28 -13.58 -13.82 -21.08
N ILE A 29 -12.49 -14.45 -20.66
CA ILE A 29 -11.85 -14.18 -19.37
C ILE A 29 -10.69 -13.24 -19.63
N ASP A 30 -10.81 -12.01 -19.18
CA ASP A 30 -9.69 -11.08 -19.04
C ASP A 30 -9.19 -11.18 -17.60
N PRO A 31 -8.05 -11.87 -17.34
CA PRO A 31 -7.50 -11.91 -16.01
C PRO A 31 -7.11 -10.50 -15.59
N PRO A 32 -7.32 -10.14 -14.32
CA PRO A 32 -6.88 -8.86 -13.81
C PRO A 32 -5.36 -8.76 -14.02
N SER A 33 -4.96 -7.76 -14.80
CA SER A 33 -3.56 -7.45 -15.13
C SER A 33 -2.93 -6.50 -14.11
N ASN A 34 -3.64 -6.22 -13.02
CA ASN A 34 -3.17 -5.36 -11.96
C ASN A 34 -2.03 -6.03 -11.20
N LEU A 35 -1.15 -5.21 -10.66
CA LEU A 35 0.00 -5.68 -9.91
C LEU A 35 -0.40 -6.18 -8.52
N GLY A 36 0.28 -7.22 -8.07
CA GLY A 36 0.03 -7.82 -6.75
C GLY A 36 -1.24 -8.65 -6.69
N GLU A 37 -1.83 -9.06 -7.82
CA GLU A 37 -2.90 -10.06 -7.78
C GLU A 37 -2.35 -11.42 -7.36
N LEU A 38 -3.12 -12.08 -6.51
CA LEU A 38 -2.80 -13.36 -5.88
C LEU A 38 -3.74 -14.41 -6.45
N PHE A 39 -3.14 -15.47 -6.99
CA PHE A 39 -3.86 -16.57 -7.61
C PHE A 39 -3.64 -17.85 -6.83
N VAL A 40 -4.71 -18.63 -6.68
CA VAL A 40 -4.62 -20.05 -6.33
C VAL A 40 -4.67 -20.84 -7.63
N LEU A 41 -3.64 -21.66 -7.82
CA LEU A 41 -3.47 -22.51 -8.99
C LEU A 41 -3.74 -23.96 -8.64
N TYR A 42 -4.32 -24.68 -9.58
CA TYR A 42 -4.56 -26.11 -9.49
C TYR A 42 -4.34 -26.78 -10.85
N SER A 43 -3.80 -27.99 -10.84
CA SER A 43 -3.79 -28.87 -11.99
C SER A 43 -4.10 -30.29 -11.60
N SER A 44 -4.96 -30.95 -12.38
CA SER A 44 -5.32 -32.36 -12.17
C SER A 44 -4.16 -33.34 -12.41
N SER A 45 -3.07 -32.89 -13.01
CA SER A 45 -1.87 -33.73 -13.19
C SER A 45 -0.87 -33.66 -12.04
N TRP A 46 -1.08 -32.79 -11.05
CA TRP A 46 -0.25 -32.76 -9.84
C TRP A 46 -0.56 -33.97 -8.96
N LYS A 47 0.51 -34.58 -8.44
CA LYS A 47 0.42 -35.77 -7.58
C LYS A 47 0.61 -35.43 -6.10
N THR A 48 1.30 -34.33 -5.82
CA THR A 48 1.74 -33.97 -4.46
C THR A 48 1.07 -32.68 -4.00
N SER A 49 1.11 -31.63 -4.84
CA SER A 49 0.48 -30.34 -4.60
C SER A 49 -1.03 -30.40 -4.82
N LYS A 50 -1.79 -30.06 -3.79
CA LYS A 50 -3.24 -29.86 -3.88
C LYS A 50 -3.61 -28.55 -4.57
N CYS A 51 -2.86 -27.50 -4.27
CA CYS A 51 -2.91 -26.21 -4.92
C CYS A 51 -1.56 -25.52 -4.71
N CYS A 52 -1.29 -24.44 -5.45
CA CYS A 52 -0.19 -23.55 -5.14
C CYS A 52 -0.60 -22.09 -5.30
N ILE A 53 0.15 -21.19 -4.67
CA ILE A 53 -0.06 -19.76 -4.72
C ILE A 53 0.85 -19.18 -5.81
N GLY A 54 0.25 -18.41 -6.71
CA GLY A 54 0.95 -17.63 -7.73
C GLY A 54 0.72 -16.14 -7.54
N LEU A 55 1.75 -15.34 -7.78
CA LEU A 55 1.69 -13.89 -7.74
C LEU A 55 1.91 -13.33 -9.14
N VAL A 56 1.20 -12.27 -9.52
CA VAL A 56 1.49 -11.55 -10.76
C VAL A 56 2.89 -10.94 -10.68
N GLY A 57 3.79 -11.43 -11.54
CA GLY A 57 5.16 -10.93 -11.62
C GLY A 57 5.21 -9.58 -12.36
N SER A 58 6.13 -8.70 -11.94
CA SER A 58 6.56 -7.55 -12.74
C SER A 58 7.79 -7.92 -13.57
N ASN A 59 8.05 -7.21 -14.67
CA ASN A 59 9.22 -7.45 -15.51
C ASN A 59 10.56 -7.15 -14.81
N ASP A 60 10.54 -6.50 -13.64
CA ASP A 60 11.75 -6.18 -12.88
C ASP A 60 11.51 -6.41 -11.37
N MET A 61 12.30 -7.31 -10.75
CA MET A 61 12.25 -7.56 -9.29
C MET A 61 12.77 -6.36 -8.48
N ASN A 62 13.51 -5.45 -9.12
CA ASN A 62 14.20 -4.35 -8.45
C ASN A 62 13.45 -3.01 -8.53
N SER A 63 12.32 -2.94 -9.24
CA SER A 63 11.52 -1.71 -9.24
C SER A 63 10.53 -1.76 -8.08
N THR A 64 10.79 -0.93 -7.05
CA THR A 64 9.80 -0.53 -6.03
C THR A 64 8.51 0.05 -6.63
N PHE A 65 8.53 0.35 -7.93
CA PHE A 65 7.39 0.67 -8.75
C PHE A 65 7.06 -0.54 -9.63
N LEU A 66 6.02 -1.26 -9.22
CA LEU A 66 5.39 -2.31 -9.99
C LEU A 66 4.93 -1.71 -11.33
N GLN A 67 5.55 -2.11 -12.46
CA GLN A 67 5.06 -1.75 -13.80
C GLN A 67 4.04 -2.79 -14.25
N ASP A 68 2.91 -2.34 -14.80
CA ASP A 68 1.83 -3.20 -15.29
C ASP A 68 2.38 -4.28 -16.21
N GLN A 69 1.77 -5.47 -16.19
CA GLN A 69 1.98 -6.43 -17.26
C GLN A 69 1.42 -5.81 -18.54
N LYS A 70 2.29 -5.15 -19.31
CA LYS A 70 2.00 -4.84 -20.71
C LYS A 70 1.86 -6.18 -21.41
N LEU A 71 0.62 -6.65 -21.57
CA LEU A 71 0.28 -7.56 -22.66
C LEU A 71 0.87 -6.93 -23.91
N GLY A 72 1.89 -7.55 -24.49
CA GLY A 72 2.55 -7.00 -25.67
C GLY A 72 1.49 -6.74 -26.74
N ASN A 73 1.71 -5.73 -27.58
CA ASN A 73 0.87 -5.43 -28.74
C ASN A 73 0.83 -6.58 -29.78
N ASP A 74 1.41 -7.73 -29.48
CA ASP A 74 1.24 -8.95 -30.25
C ASP A 74 -0.14 -9.54 -29.93
N GLU A 75 -1.10 -9.23 -30.80
CA GLU A 75 -2.51 -9.63 -30.70
C GLU A 75 -2.72 -11.15 -30.48
N ASN A 76 -1.69 -11.98 -30.70
CA ASN A 76 -1.73 -13.43 -30.57
C ASN A 76 -1.15 -14.01 -29.26
N SER A 77 -0.50 -13.23 -28.39
CA SER A 77 0.04 -13.75 -27.13
C SER A 77 -0.68 -13.15 -25.90
N SER A 78 -1.87 -13.66 -25.61
CA SER A 78 -2.53 -13.43 -24.32
C SER A 78 -1.86 -14.25 -23.23
N GLN A 79 -0.62 -13.87 -22.92
CA GLN A 79 0.16 -14.50 -21.87
C GLN A 79 0.06 -13.67 -20.60
N PHE A 80 -0.44 -14.28 -19.52
CA PHE A 80 -0.24 -13.75 -18.18
C PHE A 80 0.89 -14.51 -17.51
N LYS A 81 1.68 -13.81 -16.70
CA LYS A 81 2.84 -14.39 -16.02
C LYS A 81 2.64 -14.44 -14.52
N LEU A 82 2.90 -15.59 -13.91
CA LEU A 82 2.90 -15.73 -12.46
C LEU A 82 4.25 -16.22 -11.95
N TRP A 83 4.62 -15.73 -10.78
CA TRP A 83 5.71 -16.26 -9.98
C TRP A 83 5.19 -17.26 -8.98
N LEU A 84 5.78 -18.46 -8.99
CA LEU A 84 5.45 -19.56 -8.11
C LEU A 84 6.68 -19.93 -7.29
N CYS A 85 6.50 -20.13 -5.99
CA CYS A 85 7.51 -20.73 -5.14
C CYS A 85 7.42 -22.25 -5.25
N VAL A 86 8.57 -22.88 -5.47
CA VAL A 86 8.73 -24.32 -5.63
C VAL A 86 9.69 -24.84 -4.57
N SER A 87 9.34 -25.95 -3.93
CA SER A 87 10.17 -26.59 -2.90
C SER A 87 10.43 -28.05 -3.25
N SER A 88 11.67 -28.46 -3.03
CA SER A 88 12.11 -29.86 -3.09
C SER A 88 11.72 -30.67 -1.82
N ASN A 89 11.22 -29.98 -0.79
CA ASN A 89 10.98 -30.53 0.55
C ASN A 89 9.47 -30.59 0.85
N SER A 90 9.10 -30.57 2.14
CA SER A 90 7.70 -30.47 2.55
C SER A 90 7.05 -29.22 1.97
N ILE A 91 5.84 -29.41 1.44
CA ILE A 91 4.96 -28.37 0.91
C ILE A 91 3.62 -28.31 1.64
N GLU A 92 3.49 -29.04 2.75
CA GLU A 92 2.27 -29.06 3.54
C GLU A 92 2.02 -27.67 4.14
N ASP A 93 0.82 -27.13 3.89
CA ASP A 93 0.36 -25.82 4.37
C ASP A 93 1.19 -24.59 3.95
N THR A 94 2.12 -24.73 3.00
CA THR A 94 2.96 -23.59 2.55
C THR A 94 2.38 -22.84 1.35
N GLY A 95 1.46 -23.47 0.61
CA GLY A 95 1.01 -22.96 -0.70
C GLY A 95 2.08 -23.05 -1.80
N TRP A 96 3.19 -23.75 -1.56
CA TRP A 96 4.26 -23.93 -2.55
C TRP A 96 3.98 -25.13 -3.46
N LEU A 97 4.51 -25.05 -4.68
CA LEU A 97 4.47 -26.15 -5.63
C LEU A 97 5.59 -27.17 -5.31
N ALA A 98 5.28 -28.46 -5.31
CA ALA A 98 6.30 -29.51 -5.18
C ALA A 98 7.16 -29.55 -6.46
N GLU A 99 8.48 -29.73 -6.31
CA GLU A 99 9.37 -29.86 -7.47
C GLU A 99 8.98 -31.03 -8.39
N SER A 100 8.43 -32.11 -7.82
CA SER A 100 7.92 -33.26 -8.58
C SER A 100 6.70 -32.96 -9.45
N ASP A 101 6.00 -31.86 -9.16
CA ASP A 101 4.80 -31.41 -9.88
C ASP A 101 5.10 -30.31 -10.91
N LEU A 102 6.38 -29.96 -11.07
CA LEU A 102 6.82 -29.12 -12.17
C LEU A 102 6.53 -29.80 -13.51
N PRO A 103 6.14 -29.02 -14.53
CA PRO A 103 6.04 -29.53 -15.90
C PRO A 103 7.36 -30.16 -16.38
N ALA A 104 7.28 -31.37 -16.91
CA ALA A 104 8.45 -32.09 -17.40
C ALA A 104 9.10 -31.36 -18.59
N LYS A 105 10.44 -31.32 -18.63
CA LYS A 105 11.19 -30.89 -19.80
C LYS A 105 11.19 -31.98 -20.86
N LEU A 106 10.90 -31.60 -22.11
CA LEU A 106 10.97 -32.46 -23.28
C LEU A 106 12.43 -32.54 -23.79
N PRO A 107 12.79 -33.56 -24.59
CA PRO A 107 14.16 -33.74 -25.09
C PRO A 107 14.70 -32.57 -25.92
N ASN A 108 13.82 -31.80 -26.55
CA ASN A 108 14.15 -30.59 -27.31
C ASN A 108 14.34 -29.35 -26.41
N GLY A 109 14.29 -29.51 -25.08
CA GLY A 109 14.44 -28.44 -24.10
C GLY A 109 13.15 -27.64 -23.83
N SER A 110 12.06 -27.88 -24.56
CA SER A 110 10.79 -27.22 -24.29
C SER A 110 10.09 -27.82 -23.07
N ILE A 111 9.14 -27.07 -22.49
CA ILE A 111 8.38 -27.51 -21.33
C ILE A 111 7.06 -28.14 -21.80
N LYS A 112 6.71 -29.32 -21.25
CA LYS A 112 5.42 -29.95 -21.54
C LYS A 112 4.29 -29.04 -21.08
N ARG A 113 3.39 -28.67 -22.01
CA ARG A 113 2.20 -27.87 -21.68
C ARG A 113 1.32 -28.61 -20.67
N GLN A 114 0.81 -27.86 -19.70
CA GLN A 114 -0.06 -28.37 -18.65
C GLN A 114 -1.29 -27.49 -18.53
N LEU A 115 -2.46 -28.11 -18.43
CA LEU A 115 -3.71 -27.39 -18.17
C LEU A 115 -3.75 -27.02 -16.68
N MET A 116 -4.00 -25.75 -16.40
CA MET A 116 -4.14 -25.24 -15.04
C MET A 116 -5.43 -24.44 -14.89
N TYR A 117 -6.02 -24.54 -13.70
CA TYR A 117 -7.10 -23.69 -13.23
C TYR A 117 -6.49 -22.62 -12.34
N ALA A 118 -6.88 -21.37 -12.56
CA ALA A 118 -6.44 -20.23 -11.78
C ALA A 118 -7.64 -19.50 -11.18
N LEU A 119 -7.63 -19.29 -9.87
CA LEU A 119 -8.63 -18.53 -9.14
C LEU A 119 -7.96 -17.28 -8.55
N ASN A 120 -8.41 -16.09 -8.94
CA ASN A 120 -7.98 -14.87 -8.26
C ASN A 120 -8.63 -14.82 -6.87
N ILE A 121 -7.81 -14.67 -5.83
CA ILE A 121 -8.24 -14.56 -4.43
C ILE A 121 -8.10 -13.15 -3.85
N GLY A 122 -7.47 -12.22 -4.58
CA GLY A 122 -7.40 -10.80 -4.23
C GLY A 122 -6.05 -10.15 -4.54
N THR A 123 -5.89 -8.90 -4.10
CA THR A 123 -4.64 -8.15 -4.24
C THR A 123 -3.85 -8.10 -2.94
N VAL A 124 -2.54 -8.34 -3.01
CA VAL A 124 -1.60 -8.19 -1.89
C VAL A 124 -1.04 -6.77 -1.78
N THR A 125 -1.44 -5.85 -2.65
CA THR A 125 -0.89 -4.48 -2.66
C THR A 125 -1.12 -3.75 -1.34
N THR A 126 -2.32 -3.82 -0.78
CA THR A 126 -2.65 -3.21 0.52
C THR A 126 -1.85 -3.81 1.67
N PRO A 127 -1.89 -5.14 1.92
CA PRO A 127 -1.14 -5.71 3.04
C PRO A 127 0.37 -5.53 2.91
N MET A 128 0.93 -5.55 1.68
CA MET A 128 2.35 -5.26 1.48
C MET A 128 2.71 -3.81 1.81
N ARG A 129 1.89 -2.84 1.40
CA ARG A 129 2.09 -1.42 1.77
C ARG A 129 2.00 -1.21 3.28
N GLU A 130 1.07 -1.88 3.95
CA GLU A 130 0.92 -1.84 5.40
C GLU A 130 2.13 -2.46 6.11
N TYR A 131 2.60 -3.62 5.64
CA TYR A 131 3.80 -4.29 6.17
C TYR A 131 5.06 -3.43 6.02
N GLU A 132 5.30 -2.87 4.83
CA GLU A 132 6.42 -1.97 4.58
C GLU A 132 6.34 -0.68 5.42
N ALA A 133 5.13 -0.13 5.56
CA ALA A 133 4.90 1.02 6.44
C ALA A 133 5.24 0.68 7.90
N MET A 134 4.85 -0.51 8.38
CA MET A 134 5.17 -1.00 9.73
C MET A 134 6.68 -1.16 9.95
N ILE A 135 7.41 -1.74 9.01
CA ILE A 135 8.88 -1.85 9.10
C ILE A 135 9.53 -0.46 9.07
N SER A 136 8.98 0.45 8.27
CA SER A 136 9.53 1.80 8.09
C SER A 136 9.33 2.71 9.31
N ILE A 137 8.51 2.30 10.30
CA ILE A 137 8.26 3.05 11.53
C ILE A 137 9.56 3.42 12.24
N ASP A 138 10.55 2.52 12.27
CA ASP A 138 11.84 2.76 12.93
C ASP A 138 12.66 3.87 12.29
N HIS A 139 12.30 4.30 11.08
CA HIS A 139 12.96 5.37 10.34
C HIS A 139 12.24 6.73 10.47
N LEU A 140 11.09 6.79 11.16
CA LEU A 140 10.38 8.05 11.41
C LEU A 140 11.18 8.98 12.35
N LYS A 141 10.98 10.29 12.17
CA LYS A 141 11.55 11.29 13.08
C LYS A 141 11.02 11.08 14.51
N GLY A 142 11.85 11.37 15.51
CA GLY A 142 11.52 11.14 16.93
C GLY A 142 10.17 11.74 17.34
N HIS A 143 9.88 13.00 16.97
CA HIS A 143 8.60 13.64 17.29
C HIS A 143 7.38 12.93 16.68
N LEU A 144 7.50 12.36 15.49
CA LEU A 144 6.41 11.59 14.87
C LEU A 144 6.22 10.24 15.56
N LYS A 145 7.31 9.57 15.93
CA LYS A 145 7.25 8.35 16.76
C LYS A 145 6.59 8.64 18.10
N ASP A 146 6.97 9.74 18.75
CA ASP A 146 6.37 10.16 20.01
C ASP A 146 4.89 10.43 19.84
N ALA A 147 4.45 11.06 18.77
CA ALA A 147 3.03 11.28 18.55
C ALA A 147 2.24 10.00 18.22
N ILE A 148 2.85 9.02 17.55
CA ILE A 148 2.21 7.74 17.21
C ILE A 148 2.16 6.79 18.43
N PHE A 149 3.24 6.69 19.19
CA PHE A 149 3.41 5.69 20.25
C PHE A 149 3.27 6.24 21.66
N CYS A 150 3.47 7.54 21.89
CA CYS A 150 3.22 8.11 23.19
C CYS A 150 1.77 8.57 23.28
N ASP A 151 1.03 7.94 24.19
CA ASP A 151 -0.31 8.32 24.64
C ASP A 151 -0.39 9.70 25.32
N LYS A 152 0.73 10.45 25.29
CA LYS A 152 0.82 11.81 25.82
C LYS A 152 -0.04 12.80 25.03
N LEU A 153 -0.59 12.44 23.86
CA LEU A 153 -1.65 13.22 23.19
C LEU A 153 -2.93 13.33 24.03
N CYS A 154 -3.06 12.54 25.10
CA CYS A 154 -3.96 12.82 26.18
C CYS A 154 -3.34 13.93 27.06
N PRO A 155 -3.72 15.21 26.93
CA PRO A 155 -3.36 16.17 27.95
C PRO A 155 -3.87 15.62 29.27
N LYS A 156 -3.02 15.56 30.30
CA LYS A 156 -3.41 15.15 31.67
C LYS A 156 -4.54 16.01 32.29
N ASN A 157 -5.16 16.90 31.49
CA ASN A 157 -6.26 17.80 31.79
C ASN A 157 -7.41 17.69 30.74
N CYS A 158 -7.78 16.50 30.27
CA CYS A 158 -8.97 16.34 29.40
C CYS A 158 -10.26 16.94 29.99
N LYS A 159 -10.34 17.14 31.32
CA LYS A 159 -11.45 17.83 31.97
C LYS A 159 -11.52 19.34 31.68
N LYS A 160 -10.37 20.03 31.49
CA LYS A 160 -10.34 21.47 31.19
C LYS A 160 -10.68 21.79 29.74
N VAL A 161 -10.37 20.89 28.80
CA VAL A 161 -10.59 21.15 27.36
C VAL A 161 -12.09 21.17 27.03
N ALA A 162 -12.89 20.27 27.60
CA ALA A 162 -14.34 20.28 27.44
C ALA A 162 -15.02 21.51 28.07
N GLU A 163 -14.54 21.97 29.23
CA GLU A 163 -15.02 23.20 29.89
C GLU A 163 -14.65 24.48 29.11
N LEU A 164 -13.50 24.49 28.43
CA LEU A 164 -13.09 25.58 27.54
C LEU A 164 -14.02 25.76 26.34
N TYR A 165 -14.61 24.68 25.80
CA TYR A 165 -15.54 24.76 24.66
C TYR A 165 -16.97 25.18 25.05
N GLN A 166 -17.36 25.09 26.32
CA GLN A 166 -18.69 25.54 26.78
C GLN A 166 -18.76 27.05 27.05
N ASN A 167 -17.61 27.71 27.21
CA ASN A 167 -17.52 29.15 27.50
C ASN A 167 -17.03 30.01 26.31
N VAL A 168 -16.90 29.45 25.10
CA VAL A 168 -16.51 30.24 23.90
C VAL A 168 -17.72 31.00 23.35
N THR A 169 -18.18 31.99 24.09
CA THR A 169 -18.87 33.17 23.55
C THR A 169 -17.88 34.30 23.25
N ASP A 170 -16.60 34.12 23.57
CA ASP A 170 -15.56 35.11 23.31
C ASP A 170 -15.12 35.05 21.85
N THR A 171 -15.25 36.18 21.17
CA THR A 171 -14.63 36.48 19.88
C THR A 171 -13.15 36.10 19.92
N VAL A 172 -12.80 34.94 19.36
CA VAL A 172 -11.41 34.54 19.20
C VAL A 172 -10.76 35.54 18.26
N ASP A 173 -9.87 36.39 18.78
CA ASP A 173 -9.06 37.30 17.96
C ASP A 173 -8.04 36.48 17.16
N ILE A 174 -8.45 36.00 15.99
CA ILE A 174 -7.62 35.17 15.11
C ILE A 174 -6.75 36.09 14.28
N LYS A 175 -5.49 36.23 14.69
CA LYS A 175 -4.50 37.05 13.98
C LYS A 175 -3.91 36.31 12.78
N LYS A 176 -3.64 37.05 11.72
CA LYS A 176 -2.94 36.55 10.53
C LYS A 176 -1.57 35.97 10.92
N PRO A 177 -1.28 34.70 10.60
CA PRO A 177 0.08 34.15 10.67
C PRO A 177 1.09 34.97 9.86
N SER A 178 2.31 35.13 10.36
CA SER A 178 3.33 35.98 9.71
C SER A 178 3.71 35.48 8.32
N ASN A 179 3.72 34.16 8.13
CA ASN A 179 4.09 33.45 6.91
C ASN A 179 3.01 33.45 5.82
N ILE A 180 1.77 33.87 6.10
CA ILE A 180 0.69 33.89 5.09
C ILE A 180 0.55 35.29 4.48
N PRO A 181 0.50 35.44 3.14
CA PRO A 181 0.20 36.71 2.49
C PRO A 181 -1.15 37.31 2.95
N ALA A 182 -1.21 38.64 3.05
CA ALA A 182 -2.40 39.34 3.54
C ALA A 182 -3.65 39.06 2.69
N GLU A 183 -3.49 38.96 1.37
CA GLU A 183 -4.59 38.66 0.45
C GLU A 183 -5.13 37.24 0.65
N THR A 184 -4.26 36.25 0.76
CA THR A 184 -4.63 34.87 1.07
C THR A 184 -5.37 34.80 2.40
N TRP A 185 -4.87 35.46 3.44
CA TRP A 185 -5.52 35.48 4.74
C TRP A 185 -6.89 36.15 4.71
N ARG A 186 -7.03 37.27 3.98
CA ARG A 186 -8.32 37.94 3.78
C ARG A 186 -9.34 36.99 3.13
N TYR A 187 -8.95 36.35 2.04
CA TYR A 187 -9.83 35.40 1.35
C TYR A 187 -10.25 34.24 2.27
N LEU A 188 -9.30 33.66 3.01
CA LEU A 188 -9.60 32.61 3.98
C LEU A 188 -10.55 33.11 5.07
N SER A 189 -10.35 34.35 5.55
CA SER A 189 -11.17 34.96 6.60
C SER A 189 -12.61 35.22 6.16
N GLU A 190 -12.82 35.52 4.87
CA GLU A 190 -14.14 35.71 4.26
C GLU A 190 -14.83 34.37 3.96
N SER A 191 -14.05 33.31 3.71
CA SER A 191 -14.56 32.04 3.21
C SER A 191 -14.76 30.96 4.28
N LEU A 192 -14.13 31.09 5.45
CA LEU A 192 -14.10 30.07 6.50
C LEU A 192 -14.67 30.61 7.81
N ASN A 193 -15.25 29.73 8.62
CA ASN A 193 -15.68 30.11 9.95
C ASN A 193 -14.50 30.23 10.94
N CYS A 194 -14.74 30.83 12.10
CA CYS A 194 -13.71 31.08 13.11
C CYS A 194 -13.00 29.80 13.61
N PHE A 195 -13.68 28.66 13.70
CA PHE A 195 -13.04 27.41 14.14
C PHE A 195 -12.07 26.86 13.08
N GLN A 196 -12.46 26.95 11.81
CA GLN A 196 -11.62 26.55 10.68
C GLN A 196 -10.41 27.48 10.55
N LEU A 197 -10.62 28.80 10.68
CA LEU A 197 -9.54 29.80 10.69
C LEU A 197 -8.59 29.62 11.86
N SER A 198 -9.12 29.35 13.06
CA SER A 198 -8.30 29.08 14.24
C SER A 198 -7.45 27.84 14.05
N ALA A 199 -7.97 26.83 13.35
CA ALA A 199 -7.20 25.63 13.03
C ALA A 199 -6.00 25.93 12.12
N ILE A 200 -6.23 26.72 11.07
CA ILE A 200 -5.17 27.16 10.14
C ILE A 200 -4.15 28.04 10.87
N GLU A 201 -4.60 29.02 11.67
CA GLU A 201 -3.71 29.90 12.45
C GLU A 201 -2.77 29.12 13.37
N LYS A 202 -3.31 28.16 14.12
CA LYS A 202 -2.52 27.33 15.05
C LYS A 202 -1.45 26.52 14.31
N LEU A 203 -1.80 25.91 13.19
CA LEU A 203 -0.86 25.11 12.41
C LEU A 203 0.23 25.96 11.77
N MET A 204 -0.16 27.07 11.13
CA MET A 204 0.77 27.95 10.42
C MET A 204 1.73 28.69 11.35
N ASN A 205 1.35 28.93 12.61
CA ASN A 205 2.23 29.47 13.65
C ASN A 205 3.01 28.39 14.43
N GLY A 206 2.96 27.12 14.02
CA GLY A 206 3.68 26.03 14.69
C GLY A 206 3.20 25.76 16.13
N LYS A 207 1.98 26.18 16.50
CA LYS A 207 1.38 25.99 17.83
C LYS A 207 0.79 24.58 18.00
N VAL A 208 1.30 23.62 17.22
CA VAL A 208 0.82 22.25 17.14
C VAL A 208 1.89 21.33 17.69
N ARG A 209 1.51 20.50 18.65
CA ARG A 209 2.44 19.58 19.30
C ARG A 209 2.95 18.53 18.32
N GLU A 210 4.25 18.25 18.37
CA GLU A 210 4.92 17.31 17.46
C GLU A 210 4.65 17.58 15.96
N ASN A 211 4.28 18.81 15.60
CA ASN A 211 3.79 19.16 14.25
C ASN A 211 2.62 18.29 13.76
N LEU A 212 1.80 17.75 14.68
CA LEU A 212 0.67 16.89 14.38
C LEU A 212 -0.65 17.47 14.90
N MET A 213 -1.56 17.72 13.96
CA MET A 213 -2.86 18.31 14.24
C MET A 213 -3.99 17.33 13.93
N LEU A 214 -4.93 17.19 14.86
CA LEU A 214 -6.19 16.50 14.63
C LEU A 214 -7.27 17.54 14.32
N ILE A 215 -7.86 17.43 13.12
CA ILE A 215 -9.00 18.25 12.71
C ILE A 215 -10.26 17.39 12.82
N GLN A 216 -11.02 17.57 13.89
CA GLN A 216 -12.29 16.89 14.10
C GLN A 216 -13.44 17.82 13.76
N GLY A 217 -14.40 17.32 12.97
CA GLY A 217 -15.60 18.06 12.62
C GLY A 217 -16.78 17.12 12.38
N PRO A 218 -17.95 17.34 13.02
CA PRO A 218 -19.19 16.63 12.71
C PRO A 218 -19.56 16.64 11.21
N PRO A 219 -20.50 15.80 10.76
CA PRO A 219 -21.03 15.87 9.40
C PRO A 219 -21.47 17.29 9.04
N GLY A 220 -21.12 17.77 7.84
CA GLY A 220 -21.49 19.11 7.36
C GLY A 220 -20.63 20.29 7.84
N THR A 221 -19.65 20.09 8.73
CA THR A 221 -18.82 21.19 9.29
C THR A 221 -17.64 21.65 8.41
N GLY A 222 -17.61 21.22 7.15
CA GLY A 222 -16.63 21.70 6.16
C GLY A 222 -15.19 21.27 6.39
N LYS A 223 -14.93 20.07 6.94
CA LYS A 223 -13.57 19.51 7.11
C LYS A 223 -12.71 19.64 5.84
N THR A 224 -13.29 19.30 4.69
CA THR A 224 -12.62 19.42 3.39
C THR A 224 -12.28 20.88 3.06
N SER A 225 -13.20 21.82 3.31
CA SER A 225 -12.94 23.26 3.14
C SER A 225 -11.80 23.74 4.04
N THR A 226 -11.71 23.26 5.28
CA THR A 226 -10.57 23.54 6.18
C THR A 226 -9.26 23.01 5.61
N VAL A 227 -9.23 21.78 5.09
CA VAL A 227 -8.03 21.19 4.48
C VAL A 227 -7.60 21.97 3.24
N ILE A 228 -8.55 22.36 2.38
CA ILE A 228 -8.27 23.22 1.21
C ILE A 228 -7.70 24.56 1.65
N GLY A 229 -8.31 25.21 2.64
CA GLY A 229 -7.81 26.46 3.20
C GLY A 229 -6.40 26.34 3.78
N LEU A 230 -6.11 25.22 4.45
CA LEU A 230 -4.79 24.91 4.97
C LEU A 230 -3.75 24.72 3.86
N VAL A 231 -4.08 23.97 2.81
CA VAL A 231 -3.19 23.79 1.64
C VAL A 231 -2.94 25.14 0.97
N SER A 232 -3.97 25.97 0.79
CA SER A 232 -3.83 27.33 0.26
C SER A 232 -2.89 28.19 1.13
N ALA A 233 -3.01 28.11 2.46
CA ALA A 233 -2.13 28.81 3.39
C ALA A 233 -0.67 28.31 3.31
N LEU A 234 -0.45 27.00 3.17
CA LEU A 234 0.88 26.39 3.08
C LEU A 234 1.56 26.70 1.75
N VAL A 235 0.84 26.59 0.63
CA VAL A 235 1.38 26.82 -0.73
C VAL A 235 1.70 28.30 -0.97
N ASN A 236 0.87 29.20 -0.44
CA ASN A 236 1.13 30.64 -0.52
C ASN A 236 1.99 31.14 0.65
N GLY A 237 2.37 30.25 1.58
CA GLY A 237 3.18 30.59 2.74
C GLY A 237 4.63 30.87 2.35
N SER A 238 5.24 31.89 2.95
CA SER A 238 6.66 32.27 2.76
C SER A 238 7.41 32.31 4.08
#